data_AF-A0A960BSB7-F1
#
_entry.id   AF-A0A960BSB7-F1
#
_cell.length_a   1.000
_cell.length_b   1.000
_cell.length_c   1.000
_cell.angle_alpha   90.00
_cell.angle_beta   90.00
_cell.angle_gamma   90.00
#
_symmetry.space_group_name_H-M   'P 1'
#
loop_
_entity.id
_entity.type
_entity.pdbx_description
1 polymer ?
#
loop_
_entity_poly.entity_id
_entity_poly.type
_entity_poly.pdbx_seq_one_letter_code
_entity_poly.pdbx_strand_id
1 'polypeptide(L)'
;MQTSVRIDGANCPTCFNETIDALSQLDGVRRVHGSFAGPCLEIDHDIPLETINSTIRGRLHGVEMFANEIRMVPLEPAPLTTTCVHHQPEVADPKAPPDSGGNTVDPSMTLGEIVTRRPVLAAELERRGLDYCCHGDRTLTDAALEAGLDARTVADELSAVAVDAPAAAWASLGPSELVEHIDAVHHRYLWAELPRVTALVDKIASVHGERHPELFEVQRLYGELRADLEPHLTREEQELFPRIRQLAGASDPSSVSTRAFAAQIETLADEHETVGALLEELRRVTSGYSVPPDGCASYAACYRALADLEADTHLHVHKENNLLFPAVRSAAAS
;
A
#
# COMPACT_ATOMS: atom_id res chain seq x y z
N MET A 1 27.76 -5.04 17.36
CA MET A 1 27.86 -6.23 16.51
C MET A 1 26.82 -6.07 15.43
N GLN A 2 27.17 -6.39 14.19
CA GLN A 2 26.21 -6.34 13.09
C GLN A 2 25.78 -7.76 12.78
N THR A 3 24.47 -8.00 12.84
CA THR A 3 23.86 -9.30 12.58
C THR A 3 22.92 -9.17 11.40
N SER A 4 23.13 -9.97 10.37
CA SER A 4 22.22 -10.08 9.24
C SER A 4 21.50 -11.42 9.29
N VAL A 5 20.17 -11.41 9.20
CA VAL A 5 19.34 -12.62 9.19
C VAL A 5 18.36 -12.60 8.03
N ARG A 6 18.02 -13.78 7.53
CA ARG A 6 16.99 -14.02 6.52
C ARG A 6 15.73 -14.56 7.20
N ILE A 7 14.58 -14.04 6.80
CA ILE A 7 13.26 -14.38 7.35
C ILE A 7 12.37 -14.95 6.24
N ASP A 8 12.78 -16.09 5.68
CA ASP A 8 12.01 -16.71 4.60
C ASP A 8 10.61 -17.10 5.06
N GLY A 9 9.62 -16.85 4.20
CA GLY A 9 8.24 -17.23 4.47
C GLY A 9 7.46 -16.24 5.32
N ALA A 10 8.03 -15.09 5.70
CA ALA A 10 7.26 -13.97 6.25
C ALA A 10 6.18 -13.58 5.25
N ASN A 11 4.93 -13.69 5.67
CA ASN A 11 3.77 -13.53 4.79
C ASN A 11 2.96 -12.27 5.09
N CYS A 12 3.35 -11.50 6.09
CA CYS A 12 2.63 -10.32 6.55
C CYS A 12 3.57 -9.11 6.66
N PRO A 13 3.44 -8.11 5.77
CA PRO A 13 4.21 -6.87 5.84
C PRO A 13 4.01 -6.10 7.16
N THR A 14 2.81 -6.13 7.74
CA THR A 14 2.51 -5.46 9.01
C THR A 14 3.28 -6.09 10.17
N CYS A 15 3.23 -7.42 10.33
CA CYS A 15 4.02 -8.11 11.35
C CYS A 15 5.53 -7.92 11.13
N PHE A 16 5.97 -7.78 9.87
CA PHE A 16 7.35 -7.43 9.54
C PHE A 16 7.75 -6.06 10.09
N ASN A 17 6.95 -5.03 9.83
CA ASN A 17 7.21 -3.68 10.33
C ASN A 17 7.12 -3.61 11.86
N GLU A 18 6.11 -4.22 12.48
CA GLU A 18 5.99 -4.31 13.95
C GLU A 18 7.19 -5.02 14.59
N THR A 19 7.79 -5.98 13.89
CA THR A 19 9.02 -6.66 14.36
C THR A 19 10.23 -5.74 14.29
N ILE A 20 10.35 -4.92 13.23
CA ILE A 20 11.41 -3.90 13.14
C ILE A 20 11.28 -2.90 14.29
N ASP A 21 10.08 -2.38 14.53
CA ASP A 21 9.83 -1.42 15.62
C ASP A 21 10.19 -2.03 16.98
N ALA A 22 9.76 -3.27 17.22
CA ALA A 22 10.05 -3.96 18.45
C ALA A 22 11.54 -4.25 18.67
N LEU A 23 12.28 -4.57 17.61
CA LEU A 23 13.73 -4.76 17.67
C LEU A 23 14.45 -3.43 17.95
N SER A 24 13.99 -2.34 17.34
CA SER A 24 14.56 -0.99 17.53
C SER A 24 14.36 -0.45 18.95
N GLN A 25 13.33 -0.94 19.67
CA GLN A 25 13.08 -0.57 21.06
C GLN A 25 13.81 -1.44 22.10
N LEU A 26 14.60 -2.44 21.68
CA LEU A 26 15.40 -3.22 22.62
C LEU A 26 16.60 -2.41 23.12
N ASP A 27 16.76 -2.33 24.44
CA ASP A 27 17.94 -1.72 25.07
C ASP A 27 19.23 -2.40 24.57
N GLY A 28 20.06 -1.66 23.85
CA GLY A 28 21.31 -2.16 23.24
C GLY A 28 21.22 -2.46 21.74
N VAL A 29 20.05 -2.26 21.11
CA VAL A 29 19.95 -2.17 19.65
C VAL A 29 20.14 -0.71 19.23
N ARG A 30 21.10 -0.49 18.33
CA ARG A 30 21.46 0.84 17.82
C ARG A 30 20.75 1.16 16.52
N ARG A 31 20.49 0.13 15.69
CA ARG A 31 19.92 0.27 14.36
C ARG A 31 19.29 -1.05 13.90
N VAL A 32 18.13 -0.99 13.29
CA VAL A 32 17.49 -2.13 12.62
C VAL A 32 17.07 -1.68 11.22
N HIS A 33 17.43 -2.45 10.21
CA HIS A 33 16.94 -2.29 8.84
C HIS A 33 16.38 -3.62 8.36
N GLY A 34 15.38 -3.56 7.49
CA GLY A 34 14.87 -4.76 6.84
C GLY A 34 14.21 -4.48 5.51
N SER A 35 14.14 -5.51 4.68
CA SER A 35 13.38 -5.50 3.43
C SER A 35 12.47 -6.72 3.41
N PHE A 36 11.15 -6.48 3.34
CA PHE A 36 10.17 -7.55 3.17
C PHE A 36 10.26 -8.21 1.78
N ALA A 37 10.65 -7.44 0.75
CA ALA A 37 10.86 -7.96 -0.61
C ALA A 37 12.09 -8.88 -0.71
N GLY A 38 13.13 -8.62 0.08
CA GLY A 38 14.35 -9.43 0.18
C GLY A 38 14.38 -10.42 1.36
N PRO A 39 13.22 -10.77 1.92
CA PRO A 39 12.92 -10.97 3.35
C PRO A 39 14.16 -11.07 4.26
N CYS A 40 14.75 -9.93 4.60
CA CYS A 40 15.97 -9.85 5.41
C CYS A 40 15.91 -8.76 6.47
N LEU A 41 16.66 -8.96 7.57
CA LEU A 41 16.88 -7.99 8.64
C LEU A 41 18.38 -7.82 8.90
N GLU A 42 18.80 -6.59 9.12
CA GLU A 42 20.15 -6.22 9.53
C GLU A 42 20.08 -5.39 10.81
N ILE A 43 20.75 -5.85 11.85
CA ILE A 43 20.62 -5.32 13.20
C ILE A 43 22.01 -4.97 13.71
N ASP A 44 22.24 -3.72 14.08
CA ASP A 44 23.43 -3.31 14.83
C ASP A 44 23.09 -3.22 16.32
N HIS A 45 23.76 -4.03 17.13
CA HIS A 45 23.42 -4.22 18.52
C HIS A 45 24.59 -4.65 19.41
N ASP A 46 24.46 -4.53 20.72
CA ASP A 46 25.38 -5.11 21.71
C ASP A 46 24.71 -6.15 22.63
N ILE A 47 23.47 -6.56 22.31
CA ILE A 47 22.71 -7.60 23.02
C ILE A 47 22.95 -9.04 22.52
N PRO A 48 22.57 -10.08 23.28
CA PRO A 48 22.63 -11.47 22.81
C PRO A 48 21.72 -11.76 21.61
N LEU A 49 22.17 -12.60 20.68
CA LEU A 49 21.40 -13.05 19.51
C LEU A 49 20.10 -13.77 19.90
N GLU A 50 20.07 -14.44 21.04
CA GLU A 50 18.87 -15.12 21.54
C GLU A 50 17.71 -14.14 21.80
N THR A 51 18.01 -12.94 22.31
CA THR A 51 17.03 -11.88 22.52
C THR A 51 16.42 -11.41 21.19
N ILE A 52 17.27 -11.23 20.17
CA ILE A 52 16.85 -10.85 18.81
C ILE A 52 15.97 -11.95 18.20
N ASN A 53 16.43 -13.20 18.23
CA ASN A 53 15.71 -14.33 17.65
C ASN A 53 14.36 -14.58 18.35
N SER A 54 14.30 -14.39 19.67
CA SER A 54 13.04 -14.48 20.43
C SER A 54 12.04 -13.39 20.04
N THR A 55 12.51 -12.14 19.90
CA THR A 55 11.68 -11.02 19.43
C THR A 55 11.12 -11.27 18.04
N ILE A 56 11.95 -11.80 17.13
CA ILE A 56 11.53 -12.14 15.77
C ILE A 56 10.51 -13.29 15.78
N ARG A 57 10.79 -14.40 16.48
CA ARG A 57 9.90 -15.56 16.56
C ARG A 57 8.54 -15.23 17.17
N GLY A 58 8.51 -14.30 18.13
CA GLY A 58 7.29 -13.89 18.82
C GLY A 58 6.36 -13.01 17.98
N ARG A 59 6.84 -12.48 16.85
CA ARG A 59 6.11 -11.48 16.05
C ARG A 59 5.98 -11.83 14.58
N LEU A 60 6.93 -12.59 14.03
CA LEU A 60 6.87 -13.07 12.65
C LEU A 60 6.33 -14.49 12.57
N HIS A 61 5.43 -14.66 11.62
CA HIS A 61 4.88 -15.94 11.26
C HIS A 61 4.96 -16.14 9.75
N GLY A 62 5.14 -17.39 9.37
CA GLY A 62 4.93 -17.85 8.01
C GLY A 62 3.66 -18.67 7.93
N VAL A 63 3.44 -19.23 6.74
CA VAL A 63 2.32 -20.13 6.48
C VAL A 63 2.80 -21.44 5.93
N GLU A 64 2.28 -22.52 6.50
CA GLU A 64 2.43 -23.87 5.97
C GLU A 64 1.06 -24.47 5.68
N MET A 65 1.00 -25.25 4.61
CA MET A 65 -0.19 -26.02 4.24
C MET A 65 -0.15 -27.37 4.95
N PHE A 66 -1.11 -27.62 5.84
CA PHE A 66 -1.27 -28.91 6.50
C PHE A 66 -2.68 -29.45 6.25
N ALA A 67 -2.79 -30.57 5.52
CA ALA A 67 -4.07 -31.20 5.20
C ALA A 67 -5.12 -30.25 4.59
N ASN A 68 -4.69 -29.39 3.65
CA ASN A 68 -5.52 -28.36 2.99
C ASN A 68 -5.99 -27.20 3.89
N GLU A 69 -5.37 -27.02 5.05
CA GLU A 69 -5.58 -25.88 5.95
C GLU A 69 -4.29 -25.06 6.04
N ILE A 70 -4.41 -23.74 5.87
CA ILE A 70 -3.29 -22.80 6.09
C ILE A 70 -3.08 -22.65 7.59
N ARG A 71 -1.88 -22.93 8.06
CA ARG A 71 -1.50 -22.75 9.48
C ARG A 71 -0.40 -21.74 9.60
N MET A 72 -0.55 -20.84 10.57
CA MET A 72 0.53 -19.94 10.98
C MET A 72 1.59 -20.76 11.70
N VAL A 73 2.83 -20.65 11.24
CA VAL A 73 3.99 -21.27 11.88
C VAL A 73 5.00 -20.18 12.27
N PRO A 74 5.67 -20.30 13.42
CA PRO A 74 6.74 -19.37 13.78
C PRO A 74 7.88 -19.46 12.77
N LEU A 75 8.49 -18.32 12.46
CA LEU A 75 9.66 -18.29 11.57
C LEU A 75 10.96 -18.41 12.36
N GLU A 76 11.88 -19.19 11.81
CA GLU A 76 13.24 -19.32 12.36
C GLU A 76 14.19 -18.41 11.56
N PRO A 77 14.80 -17.38 12.20
CA PRO A 77 15.77 -16.51 11.54
C PRO A 77 17.02 -17.29 11.13
N ALA A 78 17.40 -17.23 9.86
CA ALA A 78 18.62 -17.86 9.37
C ALA A 78 19.76 -16.83 9.26
N PRO A 79 20.93 -17.04 9.88
CA PRO A 79 22.03 -16.09 9.78
C PRO A 79 22.56 -16.00 8.34
N LEU A 80 22.80 -14.78 7.86
CA LEU A 80 23.44 -14.53 6.57
C LEU A 80 24.96 -14.43 6.75
N THR A 81 25.70 -15.10 5.86
CA THR A 81 27.18 -15.05 5.82
C THR A 81 27.73 -13.81 5.11
N THR A 82 26.87 -13.07 4.40
CA THR A 82 27.20 -11.85 3.66
C THR A 82 26.11 -10.80 3.84
N THR A 83 26.50 -9.53 3.93
CA THR A 83 25.57 -8.38 4.02
C THR A 83 24.68 -8.32 2.77
N CYS A 84 23.40 -8.01 2.95
CA CYS A 84 22.45 -8.00 1.85
C CYS A 84 22.75 -6.85 0.86
N VAL A 85 22.68 -7.12 -0.44
CA VAL A 85 22.94 -6.13 -1.51
C VAL A 85 21.98 -4.94 -1.50
N HIS A 86 20.82 -5.05 -0.84
CA HIS A 86 19.87 -3.96 -0.66
C HIS A 86 20.34 -2.87 0.34
N HIS A 87 21.45 -3.09 1.06
CA HIS A 87 21.92 -2.20 2.12
C HIS A 87 23.40 -1.78 1.98
N GLN A 88 23.94 -1.72 0.75
CA GLN A 88 25.28 -1.15 0.57
C GLN A 88 25.31 0.32 1.04
N PRO A 89 26.25 0.71 1.93
CA PRO A 89 26.36 2.10 2.36
C PRO A 89 26.84 2.93 1.17
N GLU A 90 26.04 3.91 0.74
CA GLU A 90 26.46 4.88 -0.27
C GLU A 90 27.76 5.57 0.17
N VAL A 91 28.76 5.56 -0.71
CA VAL A 91 29.97 6.38 -0.55
C VAL A 91 29.56 7.81 -0.88
N ALA A 92 29.46 8.67 0.14
CA ALA A 92 29.07 10.06 0.00
C ALA A 92 29.97 10.82 -1.00
N ASP A 93 29.33 11.46 -1.99
CA ASP A 93 29.99 12.40 -2.91
C ASP A 93 30.37 13.69 -2.14
N PRO A 94 31.65 14.05 -2.03
CA PRO A 94 32.11 15.19 -1.22
C PRO A 94 31.72 16.58 -1.78
N LYS A 95 30.87 16.64 -2.81
CA LYS A 95 30.34 17.90 -3.38
C LYS A 95 28.82 18.08 -3.24
N ALA A 96 28.09 17.15 -2.62
CA ALA A 96 26.67 17.36 -2.34
C ALA A 96 26.50 18.35 -1.15
N PRO A 97 25.71 19.43 -1.30
CA PRO A 97 25.34 20.27 -0.16
C PRO A 97 24.50 19.47 0.85
N PRO A 98 24.44 19.88 2.13
CA PRO A 98 23.73 19.13 3.16
C PRO A 98 22.25 19.02 2.80
N ASP A 99 21.75 17.79 2.79
CA ASP A 99 20.37 17.43 2.52
C ASP A 99 19.42 18.08 3.52
N SER A 100 18.54 18.96 3.04
CA SER A 100 17.49 19.59 3.84
C SER A 100 16.16 19.73 3.07
N GLY A 101 15.88 18.81 2.14
CA GLY A 101 14.68 18.88 1.28
C GLY A 101 13.78 17.65 1.23
N GLY A 102 14.19 16.50 1.78
CA GLY A 102 13.48 15.22 1.59
C GLY A 102 12.28 14.96 2.52
N ASN A 103 12.30 15.47 3.75
CA ASN A 103 11.29 15.13 4.77
C ASN A 103 10.22 16.19 5.01
N THR A 104 10.37 17.41 4.48
CA THR A 104 9.40 18.48 4.74
C THR A 104 8.23 18.39 3.79
N VAL A 105 7.02 18.28 4.34
CA VAL A 105 5.77 18.47 3.62
C VAL A 105 5.42 19.96 3.67
N ASP A 106 5.20 20.57 2.50
CA ASP A 106 4.73 21.95 2.40
C ASP A 106 3.23 21.97 2.04
N PRO A 107 2.41 22.87 2.63
CA PRO A 107 0.99 22.98 2.31
C PRO A 107 0.65 23.23 0.83
N SER A 108 1.60 23.71 0.03
CA SER A 108 1.41 23.90 -1.42
C SER A 108 1.65 22.64 -2.26
N MET A 109 2.25 21.59 -1.68
CA MET A 109 2.40 20.30 -2.37
C MET A 109 1.03 19.68 -2.60
N THR A 110 0.91 18.92 -3.69
CA THR A 110 -0.31 18.13 -3.93
C THR A 110 -0.32 16.88 -3.06
N LEU A 111 -1.52 16.36 -2.77
CA LEU A 111 -1.65 15.12 -1.99
C LEU A 111 -0.93 13.94 -2.67
N GLY A 112 -1.03 13.85 -4.00
CA GLY A 112 -0.35 12.85 -4.80
C GLY A 112 1.18 12.99 -4.77
N GLU A 113 1.70 14.22 -4.76
CA GLU A 113 3.14 14.47 -4.59
C GLU A 113 3.64 14.01 -3.22
N ILE A 114 2.87 14.29 -2.16
CA ILE A 114 3.21 13.88 -0.78
C ILE A 114 3.33 12.35 -0.72
N VAL A 115 2.34 11.61 -1.22
CA VAL A 115 2.34 10.14 -1.18
C VAL A 115 3.39 9.55 -2.11
N THR A 116 3.63 10.13 -3.29
CA THR A 116 4.68 9.66 -4.20
C THR A 116 6.06 9.78 -3.57
N ARG A 117 6.33 10.89 -2.88
CA ARG A 117 7.62 11.09 -2.18
C ARG A 117 7.73 10.23 -0.93
N ARG A 118 6.63 10.11 -0.17
CA ARG A 118 6.60 9.44 1.13
C ARG A 118 5.35 8.57 1.27
N PRO A 119 5.31 7.36 0.68
CA PRO A 119 4.12 6.52 0.67
C PRO A 119 3.59 6.14 2.05
N VAL A 120 4.47 6.11 3.06
CA VAL A 120 4.09 5.88 4.46
C VAL A 120 3.08 6.93 4.99
N LEU A 121 3.00 8.10 4.36
CA LEU A 121 2.05 9.16 4.72
C LEU A 121 0.63 8.92 4.21
N ALA A 122 0.42 7.97 3.29
CA ALA A 122 -0.91 7.64 2.75
C ALA A 122 -1.93 7.38 3.87
N ALA A 123 -1.57 6.50 4.81
CA ALA A 123 -2.44 6.16 5.94
C ALA A 123 -2.73 7.36 6.87
N GLU A 124 -1.85 8.35 6.93
CA GLU A 124 -2.02 9.54 7.77
C GLU A 124 -2.94 10.58 7.10
N LEU A 125 -2.89 10.67 5.77
CA LEU A 125 -3.85 11.43 4.96
C LEU A 125 -5.25 10.78 5.02
N GLU A 126 -5.35 9.46 4.88
CA GLU A 126 -6.62 8.71 4.96
C GLU A 126 -7.31 8.90 6.31
N ARG A 127 -6.55 8.83 7.42
CA ARG A 127 -7.07 9.09 8.77
C ARG A 127 -7.70 10.48 8.94
N ARG A 128 -7.32 11.43 8.08
CA ARG A 128 -7.82 12.80 8.05
C ARG A 128 -8.91 13.03 7.00
N GLY A 129 -9.29 11.99 6.25
CA GLY A 129 -10.23 12.12 5.13
C GLY A 129 -9.65 12.91 3.96
N LEU A 130 -8.32 12.89 3.79
CA LEU A 130 -7.65 13.56 2.67
C LEU A 130 -7.40 12.55 1.55
N ASP A 131 -8.14 12.71 0.46
CA ASP A 131 -8.12 11.82 -0.70
C ASP A 131 -6.94 12.12 -1.63
N TYR A 132 -5.86 11.33 -1.48
CA TYR A 132 -4.68 11.43 -2.31
C TYR A 132 -4.76 10.62 -3.60
N CYS A 133 -5.66 9.65 -3.69
CA CYS A 133 -5.67 8.68 -4.78
C CYS A 133 -6.51 9.17 -5.96
N CYS A 134 -7.74 9.62 -5.72
CA CYS A 134 -8.61 10.17 -6.76
C CYS A 134 -8.36 11.66 -6.98
N HIS A 135 -8.20 12.42 -5.90
CA HIS A 135 -8.00 13.88 -5.93
C HIS A 135 -6.56 14.31 -5.61
N GLY A 136 -5.58 13.52 -6.07
CA GLY A 136 -4.16 13.71 -5.77
C GLY A 136 -3.53 14.98 -6.37
N ASP A 137 -4.19 15.64 -7.31
CA ASP A 137 -3.77 16.91 -7.91
C ASP A 137 -4.05 18.13 -7.01
N ARG A 138 -4.95 17.98 -6.02
CA ARG A 138 -5.27 19.02 -5.07
C ARG A 138 -4.11 19.30 -4.12
N THR A 139 -3.92 20.56 -3.77
CA THR A 139 -2.93 20.95 -2.75
C THR A 139 -3.39 20.51 -1.36
N LEU A 140 -2.43 20.26 -0.47
CA LEU A 140 -2.72 20.00 0.94
C LEU A 140 -3.51 21.17 1.57
N THR A 141 -3.25 22.41 1.15
CA THR A 141 -4.01 23.59 1.59
C THR A 141 -5.48 23.48 1.24
N ASP A 142 -5.81 23.18 -0.02
CA ASP A 142 -7.19 23.14 -0.49
C ASP A 142 -7.95 21.95 0.11
N ALA A 143 -7.31 20.78 0.20
CA ALA A 143 -7.92 19.58 0.77
C ALA A 143 -8.13 19.70 2.28
N ALA A 144 -7.14 20.22 3.02
CA ALA A 144 -7.27 20.43 4.45
C ALA A 144 -8.37 21.46 4.78
N LEU A 145 -8.46 22.54 4.01
CA LEU A 145 -9.50 23.57 4.22
C LEU A 145 -10.91 22.99 4.08
N GLU A 146 -11.15 22.14 3.08
CA GLU A 146 -12.45 21.48 2.88
C GLU A 146 -12.77 20.49 3.99
N ALA A 147 -11.76 19.76 4.47
CA ALA A 147 -11.88 18.85 5.61
C ALA A 147 -12.02 19.57 6.97
N GLY A 148 -11.96 20.91 7.01
CA GLY A 148 -12.01 21.70 8.24
C GLY A 148 -10.74 21.61 9.10
N LEU A 149 -9.61 21.29 8.47
CA LEU A 149 -8.30 21.12 9.10
C LEU A 149 -7.40 22.34 8.84
N ASP A 150 -6.45 22.60 9.75
CA ASP A 150 -5.41 23.61 9.52
C ASP A 150 -4.26 23.01 8.70
N ALA A 151 -4.10 23.48 7.47
CA ALA A 151 -3.13 22.93 6.52
C ALA A 151 -1.68 22.97 7.02
N ARG A 152 -1.30 24.01 7.79
CA ARG A 152 0.05 24.12 8.36
C ARG A 152 0.28 23.07 9.44
N THR A 153 -0.67 22.92 10.35
CA THR A 153 -0.63 21.90 11.39
C THR A 153 -0.53 20.51 10.79
N VAL A 154 -1.34 20.20 9.76
CA VAL A 154 -1.27 18.91 9.07
C VAL A 154 0.10 18.71 8.39
N ALA A 155 0.63 19.73 7.71
CA ALA A 155 1.95 19.65 7.07
C ALA A 155 3.08 19.41 8.09
N ASP A 156 3.03 20.08 9.24
CA ASP A 156 4.00 19.91 10.33
C ASP A 156 3.93 18.50 10.93
N GLU A 157 2.73 17.98 11.16
CA GLU A 157 2.49 16.60 11.65
C GLU A 157 3.01 15.55 10.66
N LEU A 158 2.70 15.70 9.37
CA LEU A 158 3.20 14.81 8.31
C LEU A 158 4.73 14.88 8.18
N SER A 159 5.31 16.08 8.31
CA SER A 159 6.76 16.29 8.31
C SER A 159 7.44 15.60 9.49
N ALA A 160 6.76 15.52 10.65
CA ALA A 160 7.29 14.91 11.87
C ALA A 160 7.23 13.38 11.87
N VAL A 161 6.47 12.74 10.97
CA VAL A 161 6.50 11.28 10.81
C VAL A 161 7.91 10.87 10.40
N ALA A 162 8.63 10.17 11.27
CA ALA A 162 9.97 9.69 10.96
C ALA A 162 9.91 8.69 9.80
N VAL A 163 10.74 8.92 8.78
CA VAL A 163 10.86 8.02 7.63
C VAL A 163 12.32 7.66 7.47
N ASP A 164 12.66 6.45 7.90
CA ASP A 164 13.96 5.83 7.59
C ASP A 164 13.89 5.02 6.29
N ALA A 165 12.73 5.00 5.63
CA ALA A 165 12.50 4.27 4.39
C ALA A 165 12.86 5.14 3.17
N PRO A 166 13.62 4.60 2.19
CA PRO A 166 13.84 5.29 0.93
C PRO A 166 12.52 5.51 0.19
N ALA A 167 12.48 6.51 -0.70
CA ALA A 167 11.36 6.73 -1.61
C ALA A 167 11.00 5.40 -2.30
N ALA A 168 9.71 5.12 -2.46
CA ALA A 168 9.32 3.84 -3.00
C ALA A 168 9.81 3.68 -4.44
N ALA A 169 10.41 2.53 -4.75
CA ALA A 169 11.01 2.25 -6.04
C ALA A 169 10.04 2.45 -7.22
N TRP A 170 8.73 2.29 -6.99
CA TRP A 170 7.71 2.51 -8.01
C TRP A 170 7.54 3.98 -8.43
N ALA A 171 7.95 4.94 -7.61
CA ALA A 171 7.82 6.38 -7.89
C ALA A 171 8.72 6.84 -9.06
N SER A 172 9.75 6.08 -9.40
CA SER A 172 10.69 6.38 -10.49
C SER A 172 10.50 5.49 -11.73
N LEU A 173 9.52 4.58 -11.73
CA LEU A 173 9.32 3.65 -12.84
C LEU A 173 8.77 4.36 -14.08
N GLY A 174 9.22 3.91 -15.26
CA GLY A 174 8.58 4.31 -16.52
C GLY A 174 7.19 3.68 -16.67
N PRO A 175 6.34 4.17 -17.59
CA PRO A 175 4.96 3.69 -17.74
C PRO A 175 4.81 2.17 -17.92
N SER A 176 5.70 1.54 -18.70
CA SER A 176 5.65 0.08 -18.87
C SER A 176 6.02 -0.69 -17.61
N GLU A 177 7.03 -0.24 -16.88
CA GLU A 177 7.47 -0.90 -15.64
C GLU A 177 6.43 -0.68 -14.53
N LEU A 178 5.79 0.48 -14.50
CA LEU A 178 4.72 0.79 -13.56
C LEU A 178 3.48 -0.08 -13.81
N VAL A 179 3.14 -0.36 -15.07
CA VAL A 179 2.09 -1.34 -15.44
C VAL A 179 2.43 -2.73 -14.91
N GLU A 180 3.66 -3.22 -15.10
CA GLU A 180 4.07 -4.52 -14.55
C GLU A 180 4.00 -4.57 -13.03
N HIS A 181 4.36 -3.45 -12.37
CA HIS A 181 4.26 -3.32 -10.92
C HIS A 181 2.81 -3.34 -10.43
N ILE A 182 1.91 -2.60 -11.08
CA ILE A 182 0.48 -2.56 -10.74
C ILE A 182 -0.15 -3.95 -10.90
N ASP A 183 0.10 -4.64 -12.02
CA ASP A 183 -0.40 -5.99 -12.25
C ASP A 183 0.13 -6.99 -11.20
N ALA A 184 1.46 -6.96 -10.96
CA ALA A 184 2.11 -7.93 -10.09
C ALA A 184 1.79 -7.76 -8.60
N VAL A 185 1.53 -6.52 -8.17
CA VAL A 185 1.28 -6.17 -6.76
C VAL A 185 -0.20 -6.06 -6.47
N HIS A 186 -0.93 -5.22 -7.22
CA HIS A 186 -2.32 -4.85 -6.90
C HIS A 186 -3.32 -5.79 -7.55
N HIS A 187 -3.28 -5.97 -8.88
CA HIS A 187 -4.29 -6.79 -9.55
C HIS A 187 -4.24 -8.24 -9.09
N ARG A 188 -3.04 -8.82 -8.96
CA ARG A 188 -2.88 -10.17 -8.41
C ARG A 188 -3.41 -10.29 -6.98
N TYR A 189 -3.20 -9.28 -6.14
CA TYR A 189 -3.74 -9.24 -4.78
C TYR A 189 -5.27 -9.18 -4.82
N LEU A 190 -5.84 -8.23 -5.56
CA LEU A 190 -7.29 -8.06 -5.70
C LEU A 190 -7.96 -9.33 -6.24
N TRP A 191 -7.44 -9.96 -7.29
CA TRP A 191 -7.99 -11.21 -7.81
C TRP A 191 -7.98 -12.37 -6.80
N ALA A 192 -7.00 -12.41 -5.90
CA ALA A 192 -6.95 -13.39 -4.83
C ALA A 192 -7.91 -13.05 -3.67
N GLU A 193 -8.01 -11.76 -3.33
CA GLU A 193 -8.70 -11.28 -2.15
C GLU A 193 -10.20 -11.10 -2.36
N LEU A 194 -10.64 -10.61 -3.51
CA LEU A 194 -12.05 -10.37 -3.80
C LEU A 194 -12.95 -11.59 -3.49
N PRO A 195 -12.64 -12.82 -3.96
CA PRO A 195 -13.44 -14.01 -3.62
C PRO A 195 -13.29 -14.43 -2.16
N ARG A 196 -12.11 -14.26 -1.55
CA ARG A 196 -11.86 -14.60 -0.14
C ARG A 196 -12.68 -13.72 0.79
N VAL A 197 -12.70 -12.42 0.53
CA VAL A 197 -13.45 -11.43 1.29
C VAL A 197 -14.96 -11.61 1.08
N THR A 198 -15.44 -12.00 -0.11
CA THR A 198 -16.85 -12.39 -0.30
C THR A 198 -17.26 -13.49 0.67
N ALA A 199 -16.47 -14.57 0.77
CA ALA A 199 -16.79 -15.66 1.68
C ALA A 199 -16.84 -15.21 3.15
N LEU A 200 -16.02 -14.24 3.54
CA LEU A 200 -16.04 -13.67 4.89
C LEU A 200 -17.27 -12.77 5.11
N VAL A 201 -17.54 -11.86 4.18
CA VAL A 201 -18.69 -10.94 4.21
C VAL A 201 -20.00 -11.74 4.30
N ASP A 202 -20.20 -12.71 3.41
CA ASP A 202 -21.38 -13.57 3.38
C ASP A 202 -21.55 -14.34 4.70
N LYS A 203 -20.44 -14.86 5.23
CA LYS A 203 -20.46 -15.60 6.50
C LYS A 203 -20.87 -14.71 7.67
N ILE A 204 -20.30 -13.51 7.78
CA ILE A 204 -20.62 -12.63 8.91
C ILE A 204 -22.03 -12.07 8.80
N ALA A 205 -22.49 -11.72 7.59
CA ALA A 205 -23.87 -11.31 7.36
C ALA A 205 -24.86 -12.44 7.71
N SER A 206 -24.56 -13.68 7.32
CA SER A 206 -25.41 -14.83 7.64
C SER A 206 -25.46 -15.16 9.13
N VAL A 207 -24.35 -15.09 9.85
CA VAL A 207 -24.26 -15.51 11.27
C VAL A 207 -24.64 -14.39 12.23
N HIS A 208 -24.29 -13.14 11.90
CA HIS A 208 -24.41 -12.01 12.80
C HIS A 208 -25.45 -10.98 12.34
N GLY A 209 -25.91 -11.02 11.08
CA GLY A 209 -26.75 -9.96 10.49
C GLY A 209 -28.06 -9.67 11.21
N GLU A 210 -28.68 -10.64 11.89
CA GLU A 210 -29.88 -10.37 12.71
C GLU A 210 -29.60 -9.47 13.92
N ARG A 211 -28.40 -9.59 14.52
CA ARG A 211 -27.97 -8.79 15.68
C ARG A 211 -27.22 -7.53 15.26
N HIS A 212 -26.60 -7.58 14.09
CA HIS A 212 -25.73 -6.56 13.48
C HIS A 212 -26.24 -6.28 12.06
N PRO A 213 -27.41 -5.60 11.91
CA PRO A 213 -28.07 -5.41 10.62
C PRO A 213 -27.26 -4.60 9.61
N GLU A 214 -26.28 -3.82 10.07
CA GLU A 214 -25.31 -3.14 9.20
C GLU A 214 -24.53 -4.12 8.31
N LEU A 215 -24.39 -5.39 8.70
CA LEU A 215 -23.68 -6.38 7.91
C LEU A 215 -24.39 -6.75 6.61
N PHE A 216 -25.71 -6.58 6.53
CA PHE A 216 -26.41 -6.72 5.25
C PHE A 216 -26.06 -5.58 4.29
N GLU A 217 -25.82 -4.38 4.84
CA GLU A 217 -25.37 -3.24 4.07
C GLU A 217 -23.92 -3.40 3.62
N VAL A 218 -23.04 -3.91 4.50
CA VAL A 218 -21.67 -4.31 4.13
C VAL A 218 -21.70 -5.33 2.98
N GLN A 219 -22.58 -6.33 3.05
CA GLN A 219 -22.73 -7.32 1.99
C GLN A 219 -23.17 -6.70 0.65
N ARG A 220 -24.15 -5.80 0.67
CA ARG A 220 -24.61 -5.09 -0.52
C ARG A 220 -23.50 -4.24 -1.14
N LEU A 221 -22.89 -3.36 -0.35
CA LEU A 221 -21.83 -2.44 -0.79
C LEU A 221 -20.61 -3.19 -1.33
N TYR A 222 -20.19 -4.26 -0.64
CA TYR A 222 -19.09 -5.08 -1.11
C TYR A 222 -19.40 -5.82 -2.41
N GLY A 223 -20.66 -6.24 -2.59
CA GLY A 223 -21.13 -6.81 -3.85
C GLY A 223 -21.07 -5.81 -5.01
N GLU A 224 -21.45 -4.56 -4.77
CA GLU A 224 -21.34 -3.45 -5.74
C GLU A 224 -19.88 -3.15 -6.07
N LEU A 225 -19.03 -3.03 -5.05
CA LEU A 225 -17.58 -2.84 -5.21
C LEU A 225 -16.98 -3.90 -6.14
N ARG A 226 -17.31 -5.17 -5.93
CA ARG A 226 -16.84 -6.26 -6.80
C ARG A 226 -17.37 -6.15 -8.24
N ALA A 227 -18.65 -5.79 -8.38
CA ALA A 227 -19.29 -5.68 -9.68
C ALA A 227 -18.68 -4.57 -10.55
N ASP A 228 -18.12 -3.53 -9.92
CA ASP A 228 -17.41 -2.45 -10.60
C ASP A 228 -15.93 -2.78 -10.80
N LEU A 229 -15.26 -3.33 -9.77
CA LEU A 229 -13.80 -3.56 -9.80
C LEU A 229 -13.38 -4.72 -10.71
N GLU A 230 -14.11 -5.84 -10.75
CA GLU A 230 -13.69 -7.01 -11.56
C GLU A 230 -13.70 -6.72 -13.08
N PRO A 231 -14.74 -6.10 -13.67
CA PRO A 231 -14.71 -5.70 -15.07
C PRO A 231 -13.67 -4.61 -15.35
N HIS A 232 -13.45 -3.70 -14.40
CA HIS A 232 -12.45 -2.65 -14.48
C HIS A 232 -11.03 -3.24 -14.62
N LEU A 233 -10.60 -4.08 -13.67
CA LEU A 233 -9.29 -4.76 -13.71
C LEU A 233 -9.10 -5.54 -15.02
N THR A 234 -10.15 -6.25 -15.46
CA THR A 234 -10.13 -7.00 -16.71
C THR A 234 -9.86 -6.09 -17.91
N ARG A 235 -10.51 -4.92 -17.97
CA ARG A 235 -10.36 -3.96 -19.07
C ARG A 235 -8.97 -3.36 -19.08
N GLU A 236 -8.41 -3.06 -17.92
CA GLU A 236 -7.05 -2.56 -17.82
C GLU A 236 -6.04 -3.59 -18.32
N GLU A 237 -6.12 -4.83 -17.82
CA GLU A 237 -5.21 -5.91 -18.17
C GLU A 237 -5.27 -6.30 -19.65
N GLN A 238 -6.48 -6.34 -20.23
CA GLN A 238 -6.69 -6.83 -21.60
C GLN A 238 -6.61 -5.73 -22.67
N GLU A 239 -6.87 -4.47 -22.31
CA GLU A 239 -6.94 -3.38 -23.27
C GLU A 239 -5.95 -2.25 -22.96
N LEU A 240 -5.99 -1.70 -21.76
CA LEU A 240 -5.21 -0.49 -21.42
C LEU A 240 -3.70 -0.79 -21.33
N PHE A 241 -3.33 -1.73 -20.46
CA PHE A 241 -1.94 -2.09 -20.18
C PHE A 241 -1.18 -2.55 -21.44
N PRO A 242 -1.76 -3.40 -22.32
CA PRO A 242 -1.12 -3.73 -23.60
C PRO A 242 -0.87 -2.51 -24.49
N ARG A 243 -1.79 -1.54 -24.53
CA ARG A 243 -1.62 -0.30 -25.30
C ARG A 243 -0.54 0.60 -24.71
N ILE A 244 -0.46 0.71 -23.39
CA ILE A 244 0.61 1.47 -22.70
C ILE A 244 1.99 0.87 -23.00
N ARG A 245 2.11 -0.47 -22.98
CA ARG A 245 3.36 -1.15 -23.38
C ARG A 245 3.73 -0.86 -24.85
N GLN A 246 2.75 -0.86 -25.75
CA GLN A 246 2.98 -0.51 -27.16
C GLN A 246 3.44 0.94 -27.31
N LEU A 247 2.85 1.88 -26.58
CA LEU A 247 3.27 3.30 -26.57
C LEU A 247 4.72 3.47 -26.16
N ALA A 248 5.14 2.80 -25.09
CA ALA A 248 6.52 2.91 -24.58
C ALA A 248 7.57 2.34 -25.55
N GLY A 249 7.18 1.35 -26.38
CA GLY A 249 8.05 0.76 -27.40
C GLY A 249 7.94 1.39 -28.80
N ALA A 250 7.00 2.31 -29.02
CA ALA A 250 6.73 2.86 -30.34
C ALA A 250 7.77 3.90 -30.75
N SER A 251 8.22 3.83 -32.01
CA SER A 251 9.06 4.88 -32.61
C SER A 251 8.26 6.15 -32.97
N ASP A 252 6.94 6.01 -33.12
CA ASP A 252 5.99 7.11 -33.33
C ASP A 252 4.79 6.94 -32.37
N PRO A 253 4.83 7.58 -31.19
CA PRO A 253 3.77 7.50 -30.17
C PRO A 253 2.40 8.00 -30.65
N SER A 254 2.38 8.90 -31.64
CA SER A 254 1.14 9.51 -32.17
C SER A 254 0.26 8.51 -32.92
N SER A 255 0.83 7.40 -33.39
CA SER A 255 0.10 6.32 -34.06
C SER A 255 -0.72 5.45 -33.09
N VAL A 256 -0.37 5.45 -31.80
CA VAL A 256 -1.03 4.63 -30.76
C VAL A 256 -1.88 5.49 -29.84
N SER A 257 -1.44 6.73 -29.53
CA SER A 257 -2.23 7.64 -28.70
C SER A 257 -3.31 8.34 -29.50
N THR A 258 -4.51 7.76 -29.45
CA THR A 258 -5.70 8.31 -30.11
C THR A 258 -6.60 9.02 -29.13
N ARG A 259 -7.51 9.88 -29.62
CA ARG A 259 -8.58 10.46 -28.79
C ARG A 259 -9.42 9.40 -28.08
N ALA A 260 -9.62 8.24 -28.70
CA ALA A 260 -10.34 7.13 -28.09
C ALA A 260 -9.59 6.53 -26.90
N PHE A 261 -8.26 6.48 -26.98
CA PHE A 261 -7.42 6.02 -25.88
C PHE A 261 -7.39 7.02 -24.72
N ALA A 262 -7.29 8.32 -25.00
CA ALA A 262 -7.43 9.35 -23.97
C ALA A 262 -8.80 9.29 -23.27
N ALA A 263 -9.89 9.14 -24.03
CA ALA A 263 -11.23 9.00 -23.46
C ALA A 263 -11.38 7.74 -22.58
N GLN A 264 -10.71 6.64 -22.94
CA GLN A 264 -10.68 5.42 -22.12
C GLN A 264 -10.02 5.68 -20.75
N ILE A 265 -8.92 6.43 -20.71
CA ILE A 265 -8.24 6.79 -19.45
C ILE A 265 -9.16 7.62 -18.55
N GLU A 266 -9.87 8.61 -19.12
CA GLU A 266 -10.81 9.43 -18.33
C GLU A 266 -11.99 8.59 -17.80
N THR A 267 -12.51 7.64 -18.58
CA THR A 267 -13.55 6.71 -18.09
C THR A 267 -13.05 5.83 -16.94
N LEU A 268 -11.81 5.35 -16.98
CA LEU A 268 -11.24 4.57 -15.88
C LEU A 268 -11.05 5.43 -14.62
N ALA A 269 -10.64 6.69 -14.78
CA ALA A 269 -10.56 7.63 -13.66
C ALA A 269 -11.95 7.91 -13.04
N ASP A 270 -13.01 8.04 -13.84
CA ASP A 270 -14.38 8.16 -13.33
C ASP A 270 -14.86 6.89 -12.59
N GLU A 271 -14.43 5.70 -13.04
CA GLU A 271 -14.70 4.44 -12.35
C GLU A 271 -13.96 4.37 -10.99
N HIS A 272 -12.75 4.93 -10.89
CA HIS A 272 -12.03 5.04 -9.61
C HIS A 272 -12.77 5.89 -8.58
N GLU A 273 -13.39 6.99 -8.98
CA GLU A 273 -14.23 7.82 -8.09
C GLU A 273 -15.40 6.99 -7.51
N THR A 274 -16.03 6.17 -8.36
CA THR A 274 -17.14 5.30 -7.94
C THR A 274 -16.68 4.26 -6.93
N VAL A 275 -15.54 3.61 -7.20
CA VAL A 275 -14.90 2.64 -6.29
C VAL A 275 -14.52 3.30 -4.96
N GLY A 276 -13.92 4.50 -5.01
CA GLY A 276 -13.56 5.27 -3.81
C GLY A 276 -14.77 5.58 -2.93
N ALA A 277 -15.88 6.03 -3.53
CA ALA A 277 -17.11 6.31 -2.79
C ALA A 277 -17.71 5.04 -2.12
N LEU A 278 -17.64 3.88 -2.77
CA LEU A 278 -18.08 2.61 -2.18
C LEU A 278 -17.20 2.19 -0.99
N LEU A 279 -15.89 2.38 -1.09
CA LEU A 279 -14.93 2.11 -0.02
C LEU A 279 -15.14 3.05 1.18
N GLU A 280 -15.37 4.34 0.94
CA GLU A 280 -15.69 5.31 1.99
C GLU A 280 -16.97 4.91 2.73
N GLU A 281 -18.02 4.51 1.99
CA GLU A 281 -19.28 4.08 2.57
C GLU A 281 -19.12 2.77 3.37
N LEU A 282 -18.34 1.81 2.87
CA LEU A 282 -17.97 0.59 3.61
C LEU A 282 -17.26 0.93 4.92
N ARG A 283 -16.26 1.82 4.89
CA ARG A 283 -15.57 2.30 6.09
C ARG A 283 -16.54 2.97 7.06
N ARG A 284 -17.49 3.77 6.56
CA ARG A 284 -18.48 4.47 7.38
C ARG A 284 -19.43 3.50 8.09
N VAL A 285 -20.05 2.57 7.36
CA VAL A 285 -21.03 1.62 7.94
C VAL A 285 -20.39 0.65 8.92
N THR A 286 -19.10 0.36 8.74
CA THR A 286 -18.32 -0.50 9.65
C THR A 286 -17.67 0.26 10.82
N SER A 287 -17.91 1.57 10.94
CA SER A 287 -17.26 2.43 11.94
C SER A 287 -15.73 2.33 11.91
N GLY A 288 -15.16 2.45 10.70
CA GLY A 288 -13.73 2.31 10.47
C GLY A 288 -13.23 0.88 10.63
N TYR A 289 -14.04 -0.11 10.25
CA TYR A 289 -13.76 -1.54 10.47
C TYR A 289 -13.53 -1.90 11.94
N SER A 290 -14.27 -1.26 12.84
CA SER A 290 -14.22 -1.55 14.27
C SER A 290 -15.07 -2.78 14.59
N VAL A 291 -14.46 -3.82 15.16
CA VAL A 291 -15.15 -5.05 15.54
C VAL A 291 -15.94 -4.83 16.83
N PRO A 292 -17.24 -5.16 16.90
CA PRO A 292 -18.02 -5.03 18.11
C PRO A 292 -17.59 -6.03 19.19
N PRO A 293 -17.90 -5.79 20.48
CA PRO A 293 -17.45 -6.65 21.59
C PRO A 293 -17.89 -8.11 21.50
N ASP A 294 -18.98 -8.42 20.79
CA ASP A 294 -19.48 -9.76 20.55
C ASP A 294 -19.10 -10.33 19.17
N GLY A 295 -18.21 -9.64 18.45
CA GLY A 295 -17.66 -10.08 17.18
C GLY A 295 -16.75 -11.30 17.34
N CYS A 296 -16.93 -12.29 16.46
CA CYS A 296 -16.08 -13.49 16.47
C CYS A 296 -14.81 -13.29 15.63
N ALA A 297 -13.92 -14.30 15.63
CA ALA A 297 -12.69 -14.27 14.84
C ALA A 297 -12.93 -14.06 13.33
N SER A 298 -14.03 -14.60 12.76
CA SER A 298 -14.37 -14.37 11.35
C SER A 298 -14.84 -12.94 11.07
N TYR A 299 -15.48 -12.29 12.05
CA TYR A 299 -15.84 -10.88 11.98
C TYR A 299 -14.56 -10.02 11.92
N ALA A 300 -13.64 -10.25 12.86
CA ALA A 300 -12.36 -9.54 12.88
C ALA A 300 -11.51 -9.78 11.62
N ALA A 301 -11.51 -11.02 11.10
CA ALA A 301 -10.81 -11.34 9.86
C ALA A 301 -11.44 -10.63 8.64
N CYS A 302 -12.77 -10.53 8.59
CA CYS A 302 -13.48 -9.82 7.52
C CYS A 302 -13.13 -8.32 7.53
N TYR A 303 -13.25 -7.69 8.69
CA TYR A 303 -13.03 -6.24 8.82
C TYR A 303 -11.57 -5.86 8.56
N ARG A 304 -10.61 -6.70 8.98
CA ARG A 304 -9.21 -6.52 8.60
C ARG A 304 -9.01 -6.65 7.10
N ALA A 305 -9.60 -7.66 6.47
CA ALA A 305 -9.45 -7.86 5.03
C ALA A 305 -10.08 -6.73 4.20
N LEU A 306 -11.20 -6.16 4.65
CA LEU A 306 -11.80 -4.97 4.03
C LEU A 306 -10.88 -3.75 4.17
N ALA A 307 -10.27 -3.55 5.35
CA ALA A 307 -9.31 -2.46 5.56
C ALA A 307 -8.06 -2.61 4.69
N ASP A 308 -7.51 -3.84 4.59
CA ASP A 308 -6.35 -4.14 3.75
C ASP A 308 -6.69 -3.95 2.25
N LEU A 309 -7.89 -4.36 1.82
CA LEU A 309 -8.37 -4.17 0.44
C LEU A 309 -8.56 -2.69 0.08
N GLU A 310 -9.13 -1.90 0.99
CA GLU A 310 -9.26 -0.45 0.78
C GLU A 310 -7.89 0.23 0.66
N ALA A 311 -6.97 -0.06 1.58
CA ALA A 311 -5.63 0.53 1.58
C ALA A 311 -4.84 0.16 0.30
N ASP A 312 -4.94 -1.09 -0.16
CA ASP A 312 -4.31 -1.51 -1.41
C ASP A 312 -4.94 -0.81 -2.62
N THR A 313 -6.27 -0.75 -2.69
CA THR A 313 -7.01 -0.09 -3.77
C THR A 313 -6.69 1.40 -3.85
N HIS A 314 -6.60 2.12 -2.73
CA HIS A 314 -6.20 3.53 -2.76
C HIS A 314 -4.78 3.73 -3.30
N LEU A 315 -3.82 2.89 -2.90
CA LEU A 315 -2.46 2.98 -3.41
C LEU A 315 -2.34 2.56 -4.88
N HIS A 316 -3.14 1.59 -5.31
CA HIS A 316 -3.30 1.19 -6.72
C HIS A 316 -3.79 2.39 -7.54
N VAL A 317 -4.95 2.94 -7.20
CA VAL A 317 -5.56 4.08 -7.87
C VAL A 317 -4.63 5.29 -7.89
N HIS A 318 -3.90 5.56 -6.79
CA HIS A 318 -2.90 6.62 -6.75
C HIS A 318 -1.82 6.46 -7.83
N LYS A 319 -1.28 5.24 -8.00
CA LYS A 319 -0.26 4.98 -9.02
C LYS A 319 -0.79 5.18 -10.42
N GLU A 320 -2.07 4.92 -10.64
CA GLU A 320 -2.70 5.11 -11.93
C GLU A 320 -3.00 6.58 -12.21
N ASN A 321 -3.80 7.20 -11.34
CA ASN A 321 -4.28 8.57 -11.51
C ASN A 321 -3.16 9.61 -11.45
N ASN A 322 -2.20 9.43 -10.54
CA ASN A 322 -1.18 10.46 -10.27
C ASN A 322 0.16 10.20 -10.96
N LEU A 323 0.41 8.99 -11.49
CA LEU A 323 1.66 8.68 -12.19
C LEU A 323 1.45 8.11 -13.59
N LEU A 324 0.74 6.99 -13.73
CA LEU A 324 0.62 6.30 -15.00
C LEU A 324 -0.15 7.12 -16.04
N PHE A 325 -1.37 7.56 -15.71
CA PHE A 325 -2.24 8.29 -16.63
C PHE A 325 -1.64 9.64 -17.03
N PRO A 326 -1.06 10.46 -16.11
CA PRO A 326 -0.32 11.66 -16.50
C PRO A 326 0.85 11.37 -17.43
N ALA A 327 1.68 10.36 -17.12
CA ALA A 327 2.85 10.03 -17.94
C ALA A 327 2.45 9.60 -19.36
N VAL A 328 1.37 8.81 -19.48
CA VAL A 328 0.82 8.39 -20.78
C VAL A 328 0.27 9.59 -21.56
N ARG A 329 -0.42 10.53 -20.90
CA ARG A 329 -0.93 11.77 -21.54
C ARG A 329 0.21 12.67 -22.01
N SER A 330 1.31 12.80 -21.26
CA SER A 330 2.46 13.59 -21.69
C SER A 330 3.19 12.96 -22.89
N ALA A 331 3.35 11.64 -22.91
CA ALA A 331 3.95 10.92 -24.03
C ALA A 331 3.11 11.00 -25.32
N ALA A 332 1.78 11.12 -25.18
CA ALA A 332 0.86 11.30 -26.29
C ALA A 332 0.88 12.70 -26.94
N ALA A 333 1.26 13.73 -26.17
CA ALA A 333 1.25 15.12 -26.60
C ALA A 333 2.59 15.58 -27.22
N SER A 334 3.62 14.73 -27.15
CA SER A 334 4.98 14.97 -27.67
C SER A 334 5.17 14.37 -29.06
#